data_AF-A0A7R9QI13-F1
#
_entry.id   AF-A0A7R9QI13-F1
#
_cell.length_a   1.000
_cell.length_b   1.000
_cell.length_c   1.000
_cell.angle_alpha   90.00
_cell.angle_beta   90.00
_cell.angle_gamma   90.00
#
_symmetry.space_group_name_H-M   'P 1'
#
loop_
_entity.id
_entity.type
_entity.pdbx_description
1 polymer ?
#
loop_
_entity_poly.entity_id
_entity_poly.type
_entity_poly.pdbx_seq_one_letter_code
_entity_poly.pdbx_strand_id
1 'polypeptide(L)'
;MTEIFKGETPEDIDNKCLDVCHRYLDGVWKELTVDQLSVSRISGGFTNLTFRCSLTGGAEPVADEPRDVFVRFYGPKLIPDTESYERLSDVMVNLLASEHDLGPKIYGIFSDGMIGQYIHSHAMSLEDQKNPPLIGELARKVAKYHALRVPMARERDRQRRIFEEFYGGAHKETPGLDQMLREVGAHNLVDHNLREENEWLHRCVDAIGSPIVFSHGDLFCGNILVANQIREGSDTNVTLIDLEYSCYWHRGFDLG
;
A
#
# COMPACT_ATOMS: atom_id res chain seq x y z
N MET A 1 -0.30 24.82 -12.27
CA MET A 1 -0.43 23.35 -12.26
C MET A 1 0.94 22.81 -12.59
N THR A 2 1.76 22.65 -11.56
CA THR A 2 3.15 22.21 -11.67
C THR A 2 3.14 20.70 -11.78
N GLU A 3 3.65 20.18 -12.90
CA GLU A 3 3.80 18.75 -13.14
C GLU A 3 4.62 18.13 -12.00
N ILE A 4 4.01 17.19 -11.28
CA ILE A 4 4.69 16.35 -10.30
C ILE A 4 5.57 15.39 -11.11
N PHE A 5 6.83 15.75 -11.32
CA PHE A 5 7.81 14.90 -12.01
C PHE A 5 8.07 13.62 -11.20
N LYS A 6 8.07 12.48 -11.89
CA LYS A 6 8.29 11.14 -11.33
C LYS A 6 9.63 11.06 -10.61
N GLY A 7 9.60 10.93 -9.29
CA GLY A 7 10.73 10.47 -8.48
C GLY A 7 11.57 11.55 -7.80
N GLU A 8 11.44 12.83 -8.15
CA GLU A 8 12.14 13.92 -7.46
C GLU A 8 11.30 14.48 -6.31
N THR A 9 11.95 14.80 -5.18
CA THR A 9 11.30 15.46 -4.06
C THR A 9 11.15 16.95 -4.39
N PRO A 10 9.94 17.54 -4.37
CA PRO A 10 9.76 18.97 -4.64
C PRO A 10 10.56 19.84 -3.67
N GLU A 11 11.13 20.96 -4.15
CA GLU A 11 11.91 21.89 -3.30
C GLU A 11 11.09 22.50 -2.16
N ASP A 12 9.78 22.62 -2.32
CA ASP A 12 8.84 23.18 -1.35
C ASP A 12 8.14 22.12 -0.47
N ILE A 13 8.65 20.88 -0.45
CA ILE A 13 7.96 19.76 0.22
C ILE A 13 7.79 19.98 1.73
N ASP A 14 8.76 20.62 2.38
CA ASP A 14 8.73 20.87 3.83
C ASP A 14 7.55 21.78 4.19
N ASN A 15 7.36 22.86 3.42
CA ASN A 15 6.23 23.78 3.60
C ASN A 15 4.90 23.09 3.29
N LYS A 16 4.83 22.28 2.21
CA LYS A 16 3.63 21.50 1.89
C LYS A 16 3.25 20.52 3.01
N CYS A 17 4.24 19.82 3.57
CA CYS A 17 4.01 18.91 4.68
C CYS A 17 3.57 19.67 5.94
N LEU A 18 4.19 20.82 6.22
CA LEU A 18 3.81 21.69 7.34
C LEU A 18 2.36 22.17 7.21
N ASP A 19 1.95 22.64 6.03
CA ASP A 19 0.57 23.08 5.75
C ASP A 19 -0.46 21.96 6.00
N VAL A 20 -0.13 20.72 5.60
CA VAL A 20 -0.97 19.55 5.88
C VAL A 20 -1.03 19.28 7.38
N CYS A 21 0.11 19.29 8.08
CA CYS A 21 0.15 19.07 9.53
C CYS A 21 -0.66 20.14 10.28
N HIS A 22 -0.51 21.42 9.93
CA HIS A 22 -1.29 22.54 10.49
C HIS A 22 -2.79 22.35 10.31
N ARG A 23 -3.22 21.77 9.18
CA ARG A 23 -4.64 21.57 8.89
C ARG A 23 -5.26 20.44 9.70
N TYR A 24 -4.56 19.30 9.81
CA TYR A 24 -5.15 18.05 10.30
C TYR A 24 -4.72 17.63 11.70
N LEU A 25 -3.65 18.20 12.24
CA LEU A 25 -3.17 17.89 13.59
C LEU A 25 -3.45 19.07 14.53
N ASP A 26 -3.55 18.74 15.82
CA ASP A 26 -3.76 19.68 16.91
C ASP A 26 -2.48 19.88 17.74
N GLY A 27 -2.59 20.67 18.81
CA GLY A 27 -1.50 20.88 19.77
C GLY A 27 -0.31 21.59 19.15
N VAL A 28 0.90 21.11 19.44
CA VAL A 28 2.16 21.71 18.97
C VAL A 28 2.23 21.88 17.45
N TRP A 29 1.52 21.04 16.70
CA TRP A 29 1.51 21.11 15.24
C TRP A 29 0.83 22.38 14.70
N LYS A 30 -0.09 23.04 15.42
CA LYS A 30 -0.75 24.27 14.95
C LYS A 30 0.17 25.49 14.91
N GLU A 31 1.20 25.50 15.74
CA GLU A 31 2.11 26.63 15.93
C GLU A 31 3.53 26.34 15.42
N LEU A 32 3.75 25.13 14.89
CA LEU A 32 5.04 24.67 14.42
C LEU A 32 5.55 25.51 13.23
N THR A 33 6.81 25.92 13.26
CA THR A 33 7.48 26.53 12.11
C THR A 33 8.30 25.49 11.34
N VAL A 34 8.68 25.82 10.10
CA VAL A 34 9.46 24.92 9.24
C VAL A 34 10.80 24.52 9.87
N ASP A 35 11.44 25.41 10.64
CA ASP A 35 12.71 25.13 11.34
C ASP A 35 12.57 24.10 12.47
N GLN A 36 11.35 23.85 12.94
CA GLN A 36 11.00 22.87 13.98
C GLN A 36 10.40 21.58 13.39
N LEU A 37 10.44 21.46 12.06
CA LEU A 37 9.95 20.30 11.32
C LEU A 37 11.13 19.61 10.64
N SER A 38 11.26 18.29 10.84
CA SER A 38 12.10 17.46 9.97
C SER A 38 11.21 16.69 9.01
N VAL A 39 11.46 16.85 7.72
CA VAL A 39 10.83 16.07 6.66
C VAL A 39 11.86 15.14 6.04
N SER A 40 11.53 13.85 5.96
CA SER A 40 12.37 12.85 5.28
C SER A 40 11.53 11.91 4.46
N ARG A 41 12.02 11.52 3.27
CA ARG A 41 11.27 10.63 2.38
C ARG A 41 11.34 9.19 2.90
N ILE A 42 10.18 8.53 3.01
CA ILE A 42 10.07 7.13 3.45
C ILE A 42 10.13 6.19 2.25
N SER A 43 9.32 6.45 1.22
CA SER A 43 9.18 5.55 0.07
C SER A 43 9.33 6.27 -1.27
N GLY A 44 9.85 5.51 -2.23
CA GLY A 44 9.96 5.86 -3.65
C GLY A 44 9.10 4.93 -4.49
N GLY A 45 7.80 4.83 -4.18
CA GLY A 45 6.85 4.25 -5.12
C GLY A 45 6.87 5.03 -6.44
N PHE A 46 6.58 4.36 -7.56
CA PHE A 46 6.61 5.00 -8.89
C PHE A 46 5.59 6.14 -9.05
N THR A 47 4.54 6.15 -8.21
CA THR A 47 3.37 7.05 -8.30
C THR A 47 3.09 7.82 -7.01
N ASN A 48 3.20 7.20 -5.82
CA ASN A 48 2.88 7.85 -4.54
C ASN A 48 4.16 8.27 -3.79
N LEU A 49 4.17 9.51 -3.28
CA LEU A 49 5.28 10.05 -2.48
C LEU A 49 4.89 10.06 -1.01
N THR A 50 5.64 9.35 -0.17
CA THR A 50 5.38 9.33 1.28
C THR A 50 6.55 9.92 2.05
N PHE A 51 6.27 10.89 2.91
CA PHE A 51 7.23 11.60 3.75
C PHE A 51 6.93 11.34 5.22
N ARG A 52 7.96 11.23 6.03
CA ARG A 52 7.91 11.31 7.49
C ARG A 52 8.07 12.77 7.87
N CYS A 53 7.18 13.25 8.72
CA CYS A 53 7.22 14.57 9.34
C CYS A 53 7.40 14.37 10.84
N SER A 54 8.49 14.89 11.40
CA SER A 54 8.86 14.73 12.81
C SER A 54 9.09 16.09 13.47
N LEU A 55 8.61 16.24 14.70
CA LEU A 55 8.94 17.38 15.55
C LEU A 55 10.45 17.41 15.87
N THR A 56 11.07 18.58 15.75
CA THR A 56 12.47 18.86 16.09
C THR A 56 12.61 20.21 16.82
N GLY A 57 13.85 20.65 17.07
CA GLY A 57 14.09 21.98 17.65
C GLY A 57 13.55 22.18 19.07
N GLY A 58 13.38 21.08 19.83
CA GLY A 58 12.81 21.11 21.19
C GLY A 58 11.28 21.20 21.24
N ALA A 59 10.60 21.17 20.09
CA ALA A 59 9.15 20.99 20.05
C ALA A 59 8.80 19.58 20.52
N GLU A 60 7.89 19.48 21.47
CA GLU A 60 7.41 18.22 22.04
C GLU A 60 5.88 18.23 22.08
N PRO A 61 5.22 17.07 21.94
CA PRO A 61 3.78 16.95 22.10
C PRO A 61 3.32 17.50 23.47
N VAL A 62 2.25 18.27 23.45
CA VAL A 62 1.63 18.89 24.63
C VAL A 62 0.53 17.99 25.21
N ALA A 63 -0.14 17.21 24.37
CA ALA A 63 -1.21 16.28 24.73
C ALA A 63 -1.07 14.96 23.95
N ASP A 64 -2.17 14.47 23.36
CA ASP A 64 -2.24 13.19 22.66
C ASP A 64 -1.77 13.26 21.20
N GLU A 65 -1.27 14.41 20.74
CA GLU A 65 -0.78 14.54 19.37
C GLU A 65 0.49 13.71 19.11
N PRO A 66 0.65 13.15 17.90
CA PRO A 66 1.81 12.33 17.58
C PRO A 66 3.09 13.17 17.46
N ARG A 67 4.24 12.61 17.84
CA ARG A 67 5.56 13.20 17.53
C ARG A 67 5.94 13.09 16.06
N ASP A 68 5.56 11.96 15.45
CA ASP A 68 5.89 11.60 14.07
C ASP A 68 4.62 11.24 13.32
N VAL A 69 4.48 11.77 12.11
CA VAL A 69 3.40 11.44 11.18
C VAL A 69 3.97 11.11 9.81
N PHE A 70 3.23 10.36 9.01
CA PHE A 70 3.50 10.31 7.57
C PHE A 70 2.53 11.24 6.85
N VAL A 71 3.02 11.88 5.80
CA VAL A 71 2.21 12.57 4.80
C VAL A 71 2.44 11.89 3.46
N ARG A 72 1.38 11.34 2.87
CA ARG A 72 1.40 10.72 1.56
C ARG A 72 0.71 11.64 0.55
N PHE A 73 1.40 11.95 -0.53
CA PHE A 73 0.85 12.63 -1.70
C PHE A 73 0.64 11.62 -2.83
N TYR A 74 -0.55 11.63 -3.41
CA TYR A 74 -0.88 10.82 -4.57
C TYR A 74 -0.34 11.47 -5.85
N GLY A 75 0.46 10.73 -6.61
CA GLY A 75 0.86 11.17 -7.94
C GLY A 75 -0.14 10.76 -9.03
N PRO A 76 0.14 11.14 -10.29
CA PRO A 76 -0.60 10.63 -11.44
C PRO A 76 -0.42 9.10 -11.55
N LYS A 77 -1.51 8.35 -11.61
CA LYS A 77 -1.47 6.89 -11.79
C LYS A 77 -1.14 6.53 -13.25
N LEU A 78 -0.62 5.31 -13.46
CA LEU A 78 -0.17 4.80 -14.76
C LEU A 78 -1.31 4.62 -15.78
N ILE A 79 -2.57 4.54 -15.33
CA ILE A 79 -3.76 4.32 -16.18
C ILE A 79 -4.69 5.54 -16.05
N PRO A 80 -4.90 6.35 -17.12
CA PRO A 80 -5.63 7.63 -17.03
C PRO A 80 -7.15 7.56 -16.83
N ASP A 81 -7.82 6.45 -17.15
CA ASP A 81 -9.30 6.41 -17.24
C ASP A 81 -9.99 5.84 -15.98
N THR A 82 -9.21 5.48 -14.95
CA THR A 82 -9.70 4.94 -13.66
C THR A 82 -9.52 5.90 -12.48
N GLU A 83 -9.11 7.15 -12.76
CA GLU A 83 -8.60 8.14 -11.79
C GLU A 83 -9.48 8.38 -10.54
N SER A 84 -10.80 8.38 -10.68
CA SER A 84 -11.70 8.76 -9.58
C SER A 84 -12.04 7.61 -8.64
N TYR A 85 -12.32 6.42 -9.16
CA TYR A 85 -12.80 5.29 -8.35
C TYR A 85 -11.68 4.60 -7.57
N GLU A 86 -10.47 4.52 -8.14
CA GLU A 86 -9.35 3.85 -7.47
C GLU A 86 -8.85 4.62 -6.25
N ARG A 87 -8.75 5.95 -6.35
CA ARG A 87 -8.31 6.80 -5.21
C ARG A 87 -9.32 6.76 -4.07
N LEU A 88 -10.60 6.82 -4.39
CA LEU A 88 -11.66 6.67 -3.39
C LEU A 88 -11.63 5.29 -2.72
N SER A 89 -11.34 4.23 -3.49
CA SER A 89 -11.17 2.88 -2.96
C SER A 89 -9.98 2.79 -2.03
N ASP A 90 -8.82 3.33 -2.41
CA ASP A 90 -7.62 3.34 -1.57
C ASP A 90 -7.84 4.09 -0.26
N VAL A 91 -8.43 5.30 -0.32
CA VAL A 91 -8.79 6.08 0.88
C VAL A 91 -9.74 5.29 1.80
N MET A 92 -10.78 4.68 1.24
CA MET A 92 -11.75 3.89 1.99
C MET A 92 -11.10 2.69 2.68
N VAL A 93 -10.22 1.97 1.98
CA VAL A 93 -9.53 0.80 2.53
C VAL A 93 -8.57 1.20 3.66
N ASN A 94 -7.78 2.27 3.48
CA ASN A 94 -6.86 2.75 4.52
C ASN A 94 -7.63 3.24 5.76
N LEU A 95 -8.75 3.95 5.59
CA LEU A 95 -9.61 4.33 6.72
C LEU A 95 -10.16 3.13 7.45
N LEU A 96 -10.71 2.14 6.73
CA LEU A 96 -11.28 0.96 7.37
C LEU A 96 -10.21 0.13 8.09
N ALA A 97 -9.01 0.00 7.49
CA ALA A 97 -7.89 -0.67 8.13
C ALA A 97 -7.41 0.07 9.40
N SER A 98 -7.41 1.41 9.38
CA SER A 98 -7.14 2.25 10.54
C SER A 98 -8.14 2.02 11.67
N GLU A 99 -9.44 2.05 11.39
CA GLU A 99 -10.51 1.87 12.38
C GLU A 99 -10.54 0.47 13.01
N HIS A 100 -9.88 -0.52 12.39
CA HIS A 100 -9.80 -1.90 12.87
C HIS A 100 -8.41 -2.30 13.40
N ASP A 101 -7.48 -1.34 13.58
CA ASP A 101 -6.10 -1.59 14.02
C ASP A 101 -5.32 -2.57 13.11
N LEU A 102 -5.66 -2.58 11.82
CA LEU A 102 -5.04 -3.45 10.80
C LEU A 102 -3.96 -2.70 9.99
N GLY A 103 -4.15 -1.39 9.81
CA GLY A 103 -3.20 -0.47 9.18
C GLY A 103 -2.79 0.68 10.10
N PRO A 104 -1.96 1.61 9.62
CA PRO A 104 -1.62 2.82 10.36
C PRO A 104 -2.86 3.67 10.64
N LYS A 105 -2.91 4.35 11.80
CA LYS A 105 -4.01 5.31 12.06
C LYS A 105 -4.02 6.42 11.00
N ILE A 106 -5.19 6.81 10.52
CA ILE A 106 -5.36 7.94 9.62
C ILE A 106 -5.83 9.16 10.42
N TYR A 107 -5.09 10.26 10.33
CA TYR A 107 -5.42 11.52 11.00
C TYR A 107 -6.19 12.49 10.11
N GLY A 108 -6.04 12.36 8.78
CA GLY A 108 -6.71 13.24 7.85
C GLY A 108 -6.56 12.81 6.40
N ILE A 109 -7.52 13.23 5.58
CA ILE A 109 -7.56 12.97 4.14
C ILE A 109 -7.80 14.30 3.42
N PHE A 110 -7.07 14.52 2.34
CA PHE A 110 -7.19 15.69 1.48
C PHE A 110 -7.24 15.29 0.01
N SER A 111 -7.53 16.26 -0.87
CA SER A 111 -7.67 16.06 -2.32
C SER A 111 -6.50 15.29 -2.94
N ASP A 112 -5.30 15.57 -2.45
CA ASP A 112 -4.05 15.12 -3.03
C ASP A 112 -3.33 14.06 -2.19
N GLY A 113 -3.98 13.51 -1.15
CA GLY A 113 -3.27 12.61 -0.24
C GLY A 113 -3.94 12.32 1.10
N MET A 114 -3.13 11.81 2.02
CA MET A 114 -3.53 11.51 3.40
C MET A 114 -2.39 11.78 4.37
N ILE A 115 -2.75 12.00 5.64
CA ILE A 115 -1.84 12.11 6.77
C ILE A 115 -2.22 11.07 7.82
N GLY A 116 -1.23 10.39 8.36
CA GLY A 116 -1.46 9.31 9.32
C GLY A 116 -0.28 9.00 10.22
N GLN A 117 -0.43 7.96 11.01
CA GLN A 117 0.53 7.51 12.00
C GLN A 117 1.81 7.01 11.33
N TYR A 118 2.93 7.65 11.67
CA TYR A 118 4.23 7.06 11.38
C TYR A 118 4.50 5.92 12.36
N ILE A 119 4.76 4.72 11.83
CA ILE A 119 5.10 3.55 12.64
C ILE A 119 6.61 3.41 12.67
N HIS A 120 7.18 3.43 13.87
CA HIS A 120 8.59 3.17 14.09
C HIS A 120 8.86 1.67 13.97
N SER A 121 9.15 1.24 12.75
CA SER A 121 9.23 -0.16 12.35
C SER A 121 10.35 -0.42 11.34
N HIS A 122 10.52 -1.70 11.02
CA HIS A 122 11.21 -2.19 9.83
C HIS A 122 10.27 -3.07 9.02
N ALA A 123 10.54 -3.25 7.73
CA ALA A 123 9.87 -4.27 6.93
C ALA A 123 10.21 -5.66 7.49
N MET A 124 9.25 -6.57 7.47
CA MET A 124 9.40 -7.93 8.01
C MET A 124 10.62 -8.61 7.40
N SER A 125 11.57 -9.01 8.24
CA SER A 125 12.80 -9.68 7.82
C SER A 125 12.64 -11.19 7.80
N LEU A 126 13.64 -11.89 7.26
CA LEU A 126 13.72 -13.36 7.35
C LEU A 126 13.85 -13.85 8.80
N GLU A 127 14.39 -13.03 9.69
CA GLU A 127 14.54 -13.42 11.10
C GLU A 127 13.21 -13.26 11.85
N ASP A 128 12.45 -12.21 11.56
CA ASP A 128 11.10 -12.03 12.09
C ASP A 128 10.17 -13.17 11.67
N GLN A 129 10.33 -13.68 10.45
CA GLN A 129 9.57 -14.83 9.96
C GLN A 129 9.82 -16.12 10.74
N LYS A 130 10.98 -16.24 11.41
CA LYS A 130 11.28 -17.38 12.28
C LYS A 130 10.71 -17.24 13.68
N ASN A 131 10.13 -16.07 14.02
CA ASN A 131 9.54 -15.80 15.33
C ASN A 131 8.06 -16.25 15.35
N PRO A 132 7.72 -17.38 16.00
CA PRO A 132 6.36 -17.92 15.92
C PRO A 132 5.29 -17.00 16.54
N PRO A 133 5.54 -16.29 17.66
CA PRO A 133 4.64 -15.25 18.14
C PRO A 133 4.30 -14.16 17.10
N LEU A 134 5.30 -13.60 16.39
CA LEU A 134 5.07 -12.59 15.36
C LEU A 134 4.27 -13.13 14.18
N ILE A 135 4.60 -14.34 13.70
CA ILE A 135 3.84 -14.99 12.64
C ILE A 135 2.41 -15.30 13.07
N GLY A 136 2.21 -15.72 14.32
CA GLY A 136 0.88 -15.93 14.89
C GLY A 136 0.05 -14.64 14.95
N GLU A 137 0.69 -13.52 15.28
CA GLU A 137 0.06 -12.20 15.25
C GLU A 137 -0.30 -11.76 13.82
N LEU A 138 0.65 -11.90 12.88
CA LEU A 138 0.41 -11.64 11.46
C LEU A 138 -0.78 -12.46 10.94
N ALA A 139 -0.82 -13.77 11.23
CA ALA A 139 -1.90 -14.65 10.80
C ALA A 139 -3.26 -14.20 11.35
N ARG A 140 -3.33 -13.78 12.63
CA ARG A 140 -4.55 -13.19 13.20
C ARG A 140 -4.92 -11.88 12.51
N LYS A 141 -3.95 -11.03 12.20
CA LYS A 141 -4.17 -9.74 11.53
C LYS A 141 -4.69 -9.93 10.10
N VAL A 142 -4.07 -10.83 9.33
CA VAL A 142 -4.54 -11.22 7.99
C VAL A 142 -5.94 -11.83 8.05
N ALA A 143 -6.22 -12.70 9.03
CA ALA A 143 -7.57 -13.26 9.20
C ALA A 143 -8.64 -12.18 9.51
N LYS A 144 -8.30 -11.19 10.37
CA LYS A 144 -9.17 -10.03 10.62
C LYS A 144 -9.37 -9.20 9.35
N TYR A 145 -8.31 -9.00 8.56
CA TYR A 145 -8.37 -8.31 7.26
C TYR A 145 -9.30 -9.04 6.27
N HIS A 146 -9.16 -10.37 6.14
CA HIS A 146 -10.02 -11.23 5.34
C HIS A 146 -11.50 -11.18 5.73
N ALA A 147 -11.78 -10.88 6.99
CA ALA A 147 -13.14 -10.76 7.51
C ALA A 147 -13.79 -9.38 7.26
N LEU A 148 -13.04 -8.39 6.76
CA LEU A 148 -13.57 -7.05 6.50
C LEU A 148 -14.71 -7.08 5.47
N ARG A 149 -15.73 -6.27 5.75
CA ARG A 149 -16.86 -6.05 4.85
C ARG A 149 -16.71 -4.68 4.20
N VAL A 150 -16.07 -4.67 3.03
CA VAL A 150 -15.80 -3.44 2.27
C VAL A 150 -16.86 -3.32 1.17
N PRO A 151 -17.45 -2.14 0.93
CA PRO A 151 -18.45 -1.95 -0.12
C PRO A 151 -17.78 -1.88 -1.50
N MET A 152 -17.19 -3.01 -1.91
CA MET A 152 -16.57 -3.21 -3.22
C MET A 152 -17.19 -4.44 -3.90
N ALA A 153 -17.12 -4.47 -5.23
CA ALA A 153 -17.63 -5.58 -6.01
C ALA A 153 -16.89 -6.89 -5.67
N ARG A 154 -17.66 -7.97 -5.46
CA ARG A 154 -17.14 -9.33 -5.28
C ARG A 154 -17.12 -10.02 -6.63
N GLU A 155 -16.09 -9.74 -7.40
CA GLU A 155 -15.95 -10.26 -8.76
C GLU A 155 -15.07 -11.51 -8.77
N ARG A 156 -15.69 -12.67 -9.05
CA ARG A 156 -14.96 -13.94 -9.12
C ARG A 156 -13.93 -13.96 -10.26
N ASP A 157 -14.28 -13.39 -11.41
CA ASP A 157 -13.45 -13.45 -12.62
C ASP A 157 -12.50 -12.24 -12.77
N ARG A 158 -12.29 -11.46 -11.71
CA ARG A 158 -11.41 -10.28 -11.75
C ARG A 158 -9.99 -10.64 -12.20
N GLN A 159 -9.45 -11.77 -11.75
CA GLN A 159 -8.11 -12.23 -12.14
C GLN A 159 -8.02 -12.49 -13.65
N ARG A 160 -9.03 -13.15 -14.23
CA ARG A 160 -9.13 -13.41 -15.67
C ARG A 160 -9.13 -12.11 -16.46
N ARG A 161 -9.97 -11.15 -16.06
CA ARG A 161 -10.06 -9.85 -16.74
C ARG A 161 -8.74 -9.10 -16.69
N ILE A 162 -8.10 -9.03 -15.52
CA ILE A 162 -6.81 -8.36 -15.35
C ILE A 162 -5.75 -8.99 -16.25
N PHE A 163 -5.66 -10.33 -16.27
CA PHE A 163 -4.74 -11.01 -17.18
C PHE A 163 -4.97 -10.59 -18.64
N GLU A 164 -6.22 -10.57 -19.10
CA GLU A 164 -6.56 -10.19 -20.46
C GLU A 164 -6.23 -8.73 -20.78
N GLU A 165 -6.49 -7.81 -19.86
CA GLU A 165 -6.15 -6.40 -19.99
C GLU A 165 -4.64 -6.20 -20.10
N PHE A 166 -3.85 -6.81 -19.20
CA PHE A 166 -2.39 -6.67 -19.22
C PHE A 166 -1.75 -7.39 -20.41
N TYR A 167 -2.10 -8.66 -20.65
CA TYR A 167 -1.51 -9.46 -21.72
C TYR A 167 -1.91 -8.91 -23.09
N GLY A 168 -3.20 -8.60 -23.29
CA GLY A 168 -3.70 -8.01 -24.53
C GLY A 168 -3.19 -6.58 -24.75
N GLY A 169 -3.14 -5.77 -23.69
CA GLY A 169 -2.60 -4.42 -23.70
C GLY A 169 -1.11 -4.40 -24.09
N ALA A 170 -0.30 -5.27 -23.49
CA ALA A 170 1.14 -5.33 -23.76
C ALA A 170 1.44 -5.57 -25.25
N HIS A 171 0.75 -6.53 -25.89
CA HIS A 171 0.95 -6.83 -27.32
C HIS A 171 0.42 -5.71 -28.23
N LYS A 172 -0.63 -5.00 -27.81
CA LYS A 172 -1.21 -3.89 -28.55
C LYS A 172 -0.33 -2.63 -28.48
N GLU A 173 0.22 -2.34 -27.31
CA GLU A 173 0.96 -1.10 -27.04
C GLU A 173 2.45 -1.22 -27.35
N THR A 174 2.99 -2.45 -27.41
CA THR A 174 4.41 -2.71 -27.69
C THR A 174 4.59 -3.55 -28.96
N PRO A 175 4.56 -2.94 -30.16
CA PRO A 175 4.90 -3.65 -31.39
C PRO A 175 6.31 -4.26 -31.31
N GLY A 176 6.44 -5.55 -31.60
CA GLY A 176 7.71 -6.27 -31.50
C GLY A 176 8.04 -6.79 -30.09
N LEU A 177 7.07 -6.79 -29.16
CA LEU A 177 7.23 -7.34 -27.80
C LEU A 177 7.89 -8.72 -27.79
N ASP A 178 7.43 -9.65 -28.64
CA ASP A 178 8.00 -11.00 -28.72
C ASP A 178 9.50 -11.01 -29.04
N GLN A 179 9.94 -10.12 -29.92
CA GLN A 179 11.36 -9.98 -30.24
C GLN A 179 12.13 -9.44 -29.03
N MET A 180 11.61 -8.39 -28.37
CA MET A 180 12.23 -7.83 -27.16
C MET A 180 12.34 -8.88 -26.05
N LEU A 181 11.29 -9.67 -25.84
CA LEU A 181 11.26 -10.77 -24.86
C LEU A 181 12.32 -11.83 -25.18
N ARG A 182 12.50 -12.18 -26.46
CA ARG A 182 13.57 -13.10 -26.89
C ARG A 182 14.97 -12.50 -26.66
N GLU A 183 15.16 -11.23 -26.95
CA GLU A 183 16.45 -10.53 -26.77
C GLU A 183 16.89 -10.47 -25.30
N VAL A 184 15.94 -10.30 -24.37
CA VAL A 184 16.22 -10.34 -22.92
C VAL A 184 16.23 -11.76 -22.33
N GLY A 185 16.09 -12.79 -23.17
CA GLY A 185 16.12 -14.20 -22.76
C GLY A 185 14.84 -14.71 -22.10
N ALA A 186 13.74 -13.94 -22.11
CA ALA A 186 12.43 -14.30 -21.57
C ALA A 186 11.61 -15.16 -22.56
N HIS A 187 12.27 -16.15 -23.18
CA HIS A 187 11.71 -17.02 -24.21
C HIS A 187 10.44 -17.75 -23.78
N ASN A 188 10.33 -18.14 -22.50
CA ASN A 188 9.14 -18.81 -21.96
C ASN A 188 7.84 -17.99 -22.10
N LEU A 189 7.93 -16.66 -22.13
CA LEU A 189 6.75 -15.79 -22.30
C LEU A 189 6.26 -15.74 -23.75
N VAL A 190 7.06 -16.25 -24.70
CA VAL A 190 6.76 -16.27 -26.13
C VAL A 190 6.52 -17.69 -26.64
N ASP A 191 7.28 -18.66 -26.11
CA ASP A 191 7.25 -20.04 -26.57
C ASP A 191 6.05 -20.82 -26.00
N HIS A 192 5.38 -20.29 -24.97
CA HIS A 192 4.15 -20.84 -24.40
C HIS A 192 2.93 -20.00 -24.78
N ASN A 193 1.79 -20.67 -25.00
CA ASN A 193 0.51 -20.00 -25.16
C ASN A 193 -0.01 -19.56 -23.78
N LEU A 194 0.39 -18.37 -23.33
CA LEU A 194 0.03 -17.85 -22.01
C LEU A 194 -1.49 -17.77 -21.76
N ARG A 195 -2.29 -17.64 -22.83
CA ARG A 195 -3.75 -17.66 -22.72
C ARG A 195 -4.28 -19.05 -22.36
N GLU A 196 -3.73 -20.10 -22.96
CA GLU A 196 -4.06 -21.49 -22.59
C GLU A 196 -3.56 -21.83 -21.19
N GLU A 197 -2.36 -21.37 -20.82
CA GLU A 197 -1.80 -21.53 -19.46
C GLU A 197 -2.68 -20.81 -18.41
N ASN A 198 -3.14 -19.61 -18.71
CA ASN A 198 -4.06 -18.87 -17.83
C ASN A 198 -5.39 -19.59 -17.66
N GLU A 199 -5.97 -20.12 -18.74
CA GLU A 199 -7.17 -20.94 -18.67
C GLU A 199 -6.96 -22.23 -17.86
N TRP A 200 -5.80 -22.86 -17.99
CA TRP A 200 -5.43 -24.01 -17.17
C TRP A 200 -5.31 -23.64 -15.68
N LEU A 201 -4.62 -22.54 -15.36
CA LEU A 201 -4.49 -22.03 -14.00
C LEU A 201 -5.86 -21.80 -13.36
N HIS A 202 -6.77 -21.15 -14.07
CA HIS A 202 -8.09 -20.90 -13.50
C HIS A 202 -8.94 -22.17 -13.32
N ARG A 203 -8.81 -23.19 -14.19
CA ARG A 203 -9.43 -24.49 -13.94
C ARG A 203 -8.91 -25.12 -12.63
N CYS A 204 -7.62 -24.99 -12.35
CA CYS A 204 -7.03 -25.44 -11.09
C CYS A 204 -7.57 -24.65 -9.89
N VAL A 205 -7.64 -23.31 -9.99
CA VAL A 205 -8.19 -22.44 -8.93
C VAL A 205 -9.66 -22.77 -8.65
N ASP A 206 -10.46 -22.97 -9.69
CA ASP A 206 -11.87 -23.34 -9.58
C ASP A 206 -12.05 -24.71 -8.90
N ALA A 207 -11.18 -25.67 -9.19
CA ALA A 207 -11.20 -26.99 -8.57
C ALA A 207 -10.82 -26.97 -7.08
N ILE A 208 -9.96 -26.04 -6.65
CA ILE A 208 -9.59 -25.86 -5.23
C ILE A 208 -10.77 -25.33 -4.42
N GLY A 209 -11.63 -24.49 -5.02
CA GLY A 209 -12.79 -23.93 -4.33
C GLY A 209 -12.43 -22.96 -3.20
N SER A 210 -11.32 -22.21 -3.34
CA SER A 210 -10.87 -21.26 -2.31
C SER A 210 -11.90 -20.15 -2.08
N PRO A 211 -12.26 -19.82 -0.82
CA PRO A 211 -13.28 -18.82 -0.55
C PRO A 211 -12.83 -17.43 -1.00
N ILE A 212 -13.77 -16.62 -1.49
CA ILE A 212 -13.53 -15.21 -1.81
C ILE A 212 -13.64 -14.38 -0.53
N VAL A 213 -12.57 -13.67 -0.18
CA VAL A 213 -12.43 -12.84 1.01
C VAL A 213 -11.87 -11.47 0.63
N PHE A 214 -11.95 -10.49 1.53
CA PHE A 214 -11.29 -9.21 1.29
C PHE A 214 -9.79 -9.37 1.54
N SER A 215 -8.98 -9.34 0.48
CA SER A 215 -7.56 -9.67 0.53
C SER A 215 -6.71 -8.42 0.37
N HIS A 216 -5.47 -8.48 0.85
CA HIS A 216 -4.49 -7.44 0.63
C HIS A 216 -4.09 -7.35 -0.85
N GLY A 217 -3.92 -8.51 -1.50
CA GLY A 217 -3.64 -8.59 -2.94
C GLY A 217 -2.17 -8.31 -3.32
N ASP A 218 -1.32 -7.98 -2.34
CA ASP A 218 0.13 -7.79 -2.49
C ASP A 218 0.84 -8.03 -1.15
N LEU A 219 0.50 -9.14 -0.49
CA LEU A 219 0.98 -9.46 0.84
C LEU A 219 2.37 -10.09 0.79
N PHE A 220 3.41 -9.26 0.69
CA PHE A 220 4.80 -9.70 0.84
C PHE A 220 5.50 -8.97 2.00
N CYS A 221 6.70 -9.42 2.37
CA CYS A 221 7.44 -8.92 3.53
C CYS A 221 7.66 -7.39 3.53
N GLY A 222 7.77 -6.76 2.36
CA GLY A 222 7.92 -5.31 2.25
C GLY A 222 6.67 -4.52 2.68
N ASN A 223 5.49 -5.14 2.62
CA ASN A 223 4.21 -4.55 2.99
C ASN A 223 3.75 -4.95 4.40
N ILE A 224 4.64 -5.58 5.17
CA ILE A 224 4.39 -5.97 6.55
C ILE A 224 5.40 -5.25 7.44
N LEU A 225 4.93 -4.31 8.24
CA LEU A 225 5.75 -3.58 9.19
C LEU A 225 5.81 -4.31 10.53
N VAL A 226 7.02 -4.51 11.05
CA VAL A 226 7.29 -5.03 12.39
C VAL A 226 7.79 -3.87 13.26
N ALA A 227 7.09 -3.60 14.36
CA ALA A 227 7.45 -2.53 15.28
C ALA A 227 8.86 -2.75 15.85
N ASN A 228 9.66 -1.69 15.93
CA ASN A 228 11.03 -1.78 16.46
C ASN A 228 11.05 -2.14 17.96
N GLN A 229 9.96 -1.86 18.67
CA GLN A 229 9.77 -2.25 20.06
C GLN A 229 8.61 -3.23 20.15
N ILE A 230 8.95 -4.52 20.25
CA ILE A 230 7.98 -5.59 20.43
C ILE A 230 7.40 -5.53 21.84
N ARG A 231 6.08 -5.51 21.93
CA ARG A 231 5.33 -5.57 23.19
C ARG A 231 4.73 -6.97 23.33
N GLU A 232 5.21 -7.72 24.31
CA GLU A 232 4.67 -9.05 24.61
C GLU A 232 3.18 -8.97 24.91
N GLY A 233 2.40 -9.88 24.29
CA GLY A 233 0.96 -9.93 24.44
C GLY A 233 0.18 -8.83 23.70
N SER A 234 0.84 -7.96 22.94
CA SER A 234 0.18 -6.99 22.06
C SER A 234 -0.21 -7.62 20.72
N ASP A 235 -1.30 -7.12 20.11
CA ASP A 235 -1.73 -7.43 18.73
C ASP A 235 -1.37 -6.28 17.76
N THR A 236 -0.42 -5.42 18.16
CA THR A 236 -0.01 -4.20 17.46
C THR A 236 1.46 -4.18 17.06
N ASN A 237 2.17 -5.30 17.16
CA ASN A 237 3.58 -5.39 16.75
C ASN A 237 3.70 -5.50 15.23
N VAL A 238 2.68 -6.04 14.56
CA VAL A 238 2.62 -6.16 13.10
C VAL A 238 1.58 -5.22 12.53
N THR A 239 1.89 -4.54 11.43
CA THR A 239 0.95 -3.68 10.71
C THR A 239 1.01 -3.93 9.20
N LEU A 240 -0.14 -4.03 8.55
CA LEU A 240 -0.25 -4.15 7.10
C LEU A 240 -0.23 -2.75 6.48
N ILE A 241 0.52 -2.58 5.40
CA ILE A 241 0.63 -1.30 4.68
C ILE A 241 0.51 -1.52 3.18
N ASP A 242 0.46 -0.44 2.42
CA ASP A 242 0.36 -0.47 0.96
C ASP A 242 -0.86 -1.25 0.45
N LEU A 243 -2.02 -0.82 0.93
CA LEU A 243 -3.29 -1.51 0.73
C LEU A 243 -3.94 -1.21 -0.63
N GLU A 244 -3.22 -0.61 -1.59
CA GLU A 244 -3.79 -0.07 -2.83
C GLU A 244 -4.32 -1.15 -3.80
N TYR A 245 -3.84 -2.38 -3.67
CA TYR A 245 -4.31 -3.55 -4.43
C TYR A 245 -5.40 -4.36 -3.72
N SER A 246 -5.85 -3.89 -2.56
CA SER A 246 -6.84 -4.62 -1.75
C SER A 246 -8.19 -4.69 -2.45
N CYS A 247 -8.71 -5.90 -2.58
CA CYS A 247 -10.04 -6.15 -3.11
C CYS A 247 -10.49 -7.57 -2.74
N TYR A 248 -11.64 -7.99 -3.26
CA TYR A 248 -12.12 -9.35 -3.06
C TYR A 248 -11.36 -10.35 -3.94
N TRP A 249 -10.53 -11.19 -3.33
CA TRP A 249 -9.77 -12.26 -3.99
C TRP A 249 -10.07 -13.63 -3.39
N HIS A 250 -9.68 -14.69 -4.11
CA HIS A 250 -9.55 -16.02 -3.51
C HIS A 250 -8.54 -15.95 -2.37
N ARG A 251 -8.92 -16.39 -1.17
CA ARG A 251 -8.05 -16.37 0.02
C ARG A 251 -6.68 -17.00 -0.23
N GLY A 252 -6.64 -18.04 -1.05
CA GLY A 252 -5.40 -18.74 -1.41
C GLY A 252 -4.39 -17.86 -2.14
N PHE A 253 -4.82 -16.81 -2.83
CA PHE A 253 -3.92 -15.87 -3.50
C PHE A 253 -3.13 -15.02 -2.50
N ASP A 254 -3.74 -14.63 -1.38
CA ASP A 254 -3.11 -13.78 -0.36
C ASP A 254 -2.20 -14.58 0.59
N LEU A 255 -2.42 -15.91 0.69
CA LEU A 255 -1.70 -16.80 1.62
C LEU A 255 -0.62 -17.64 0.96
N GLY A 256 -0.67 -17.82 -0.37
CA GLY A 256 0.21 -18.69 -1.14
C GLY A 256 1.47 -17.97 -1.57
#